data_AF-A0A4Q1CYT9-F1
#
_entry.id   AF-A0A4Q1CYT9-F1
#
_cell.length_a   1.000
_cell.length_b   1.000
_cell.length_c   1.000
_cell.angle_alpha   90.00
_cell.angle_beta   90.00
_cell.angle_gamma   90.00
#
_symmetry.space_group_name_H-M   'P 1'
#
loop_
_entity.id
_entity.type
_entity.pdbx_description
1 polymer ?
#
loop_
_entity_poly.entity_id
_entity_poly.type
_entity_poly.pdbx_seq_one_letter_code
_entity_poly.pdbx_strand_id
1 'polypeptide(L)'
;ASIISGVPREEMACFENEYDDAKKEGATMYFQTGTAEVLGGASGVTGLRCTKMTKKEKGEEGWNSPIPFLRYKSNGESFDVEADMVVAAIGQGTDLDCLGSASSGPWLKVDR
;
A
#
# COMPACT_ATOMS: atom_id res chain seq x y z
N ALA A 1 3.67 -9.78 -13.44
CA ALA A 1 3.47 -9.54 -11.98
C ALA A 1 2.14 -8.82 -11.75
N SER A 2 1.52 -8.99 -10.59
CA SER A 2 0.31 -8.27 -10.19
C SER A 2 0.67 -7.19 -9.18
N ILE A 3 0.30 -5.94 -9.45
CA ILE A 3 0.56 -4.80 -8.58
C ILE A 3 -0.75 -4.40 -7.91
N ILE A 4 -0.75 -4.43 -6.57
CA ILE A 4 -1.90 -4.07 -5.75
C ILE A 4 -1.67 -2.68 -5.17
N SER A 5 -2.48 -1.71 -5.59
CA SER A 5 -2.43 -0.32 -5.13
C SER A 5 -3.72 0.04 -4.41
N GLY A 6 -3.59 0.52 -3.17
CA GLY A 6 -4.73 0.98 -2.38
C GLY A 6 -5.36 2.30 -2.85
N VAL A 7 -4.75 2.96 -3.83
CA VAL A 7 -5.16 4.28 -4.34
C VAL A 7 -5.38 4.23 -5.86
N PRO A 8 -6.07 5.22 -6.47
CA PRO A 8 -6.21 5.27 -7.91
C PRO A 8 -4.92 5.73 -8.59
N ARG A 9 -4.89 5.63 -9.92
CA ARG A 9 -3.70 5.91 -10.74
C ARG A 9 -3.14 7.32 -10.53
N GLU A 10 -4.01 8.30 -10.31
CA GLU A 10 -3.65 9.71 -10.17
C GLU A 10 -2.94 10.01 -8.84
N GLU A 11 -3.09 9.12 -7.86
CA GLU A 11 -2.49 9.24 -6.52
C GLU A 11 -1.34 8.24 -6.31
N MET A 12 -0.99 7.44 -7.33
CA MET A 12 0.12 6.50 -7.30
C MET A 12 1.45 7.26 -7.23
N ALA A 13 2.29 6.92 -6.25
CA ALA A 13 3.58 7.56 -6.02
C ALA A 13 4.69 6.91 -6.87
N CYS A 14 4.60 7.06 -8.19
CA CYS A 14 5.65 6.68 -9.12
C CYS A 14 5.77 7.72 -10.26
N PHE A 15 6.87 7.70 -11.00
CA PHE A 15 6.96 8.52 -12.20
C PHE A 15 6.11 7.92 -13.34
N GLU A 16 5.67 8.77 -14.26
CA GLU A 16 4.81 8.37 -15.39
C GLU A 16 5.48 7.28 -16.25
N ASN A 17 6.77 7.45 -16.52
CA ASN A 17 7.54 6.50 -17.33
C ASN A 17 7.70 5.14 -16.63
N GLU A 18 7.82 5.12 -15.29
CA GLU A 18 7.92 3.86 -14.53
C GLU A 18 6.61 3.07 -14.61
N TYR A 19 5.47 3.75 -14.51
CA TYR A 19 4.16 3.13 -14.70
C TYR A 19 4.00 2.57 -16.12
N ASP A 20 4.35 3.36 -17.13
CA ASP A 20 4.24 2.96 -18.53
C ASP A 20 5.12 1.76 -18.85
N ASP A 21 6.36 1.74 -18.35
CA ASP A 21 7.28 0.63 -18.57
C ASP A 21 6.80 -0.64 -17.87
N ALA A 22 6.34 -0.55 -16.61
CA ALA A 22 5.74 -1.71 -15.92
C ALA A 22 4.54 -2.28 -16.69
N LYS A 23 3.69 -1.42 -17.26
CA LYS A 23 2.56 -1.84 -18.09
C LYS A 23 3.02 -2.49 -19.41
N LYS A 24 4.02 -1.94 -20.08
CA LYS A 24 4.60 -2.52 -21.32
C LYS A 24 5.26 -3.88 -21.06
N GLU A 25 5.86 -4.06 -19.88
CA GLU A 25 6.44 -5.33 -19.42
C GLU A 25 5.38 -6.36 -19.00
N GLY A 26 4.10 -6.01 -19.03
CA GLY A 26 2.98 -6.92 -18.76
C GLY A 26 2.56 -7.01 -17.29
N ALA A 27 2.85 -5.99 -16.47
CA ALA A 27 2.30 -5.90 -15.13
C ALA A 27 0.78 -5.68 -15.17
N THR A 28 0.04 -6.44 -14.35
CA THR A 28 -1.40 -6.25 -14.16
C THR A 28 -1.63 -5.33 -12.95
N MET A 29 -2.36 -4.24 -13.15
CA MET A 29 -2.57 -3.21 -12.13
C MET A 29 -3.95 -3.34 -11.49
N TYR A 30 -3.99 -3.44 -10.16
CA TYR A 30 -5.21 -3.41 -9.36
C TYR A 30 -5.21 -2.12 -8.53
N PHE A 31 -6.01 -1.15 -8.95
CA PHE A 31 -6.16 0.14 -8.25
C PHE A 31 -7.29 0.09 -7.22
N GLN A 32 -7.27 1.03 -6.28
CA GLN A 32 -8.25 1.12 -5.19
C GLN A 32 -8.52 -0.26 -4.57
N THR A 33 -7.44 -0.99 -4.31
CA THR A 33 -7.48 -2.38 -3.84
C THR A 33 -6.65 -2.46 -2.57
N GLY A 34 -7.31 -2.73 -1.45
CA GLY A 34 -6.68 -2.90 -0.14
C GLY A 34 -6.38 -4.36 0.11
N THR A 35 -5.20 -4.67 0.66
CA THR A 35 -4.83 -6.02 1.07
C THR A 35 -5.44 -6.34 2.43
N ALA A 36 -6.07 -7.50 2.57
CA ALA A 36 -6.74 -7.93 3.81
C ALA A 36 -6.03 -9.11 4.48
N GLU A 37 -5.55 -10.08 3.69
CA GLU A 37 -4.95 -11.30 4.23
C GLU A 37 -4.01 -11.93 3.19
N VAL A 38 -2.82 -12.37 3.61
CA VAL A 38 -1.96 -13.24 2.79
C VAL A 38 -2.49 -14.66 2.92
N LEU A 39 -2.89 -15.26 1.81
CA LEU A 39 -3.43 -16.62 1.78
C LEU A 39 -2.29 -17.63 1.68
N GLY A 40 -2.35 -18.67 2.48
CA GLY A 40 -1.34 -19.73 2.49
C GLY A 40 -1.32 -20.51 3.80
N GLY A 41 -0.29 -21.33 3.95
CA GLY A 41 -0.10 -22.15 5.13
C GLY A 41 1.34 -22.67 5.24
N ALA A 42 1.53 -23.81 5.90
CA ALA A 42 2.85 -24.39 6.10
C ALA A 42 3.62 -24.69 4.79
N SER A 43 2.90 -24.86 3.68
CA SER A 43 3.46 -25.14 2.35
C SER A 43 3.85 -23.88 1.55
N GLY A 44 3.57 -22.67 2.06
CA GLY A 44 3.87 -21.41 1.39
C GLY A 44 2.63 -20.57 1.07
N VAL A 45 2.85 -19.49 0.34
CA VAL A 45 1.82 -18.54 -0.10
C VAL A 45 1.06 -19.12 -1.30
N THR A 46 -0.25 -18.94 -1.30
CA THR A 46 -1.14 -19.35 -2.40
C THR A 46 -1.94 -18.18 -2.98
N GLY A 47 -1.89 -17.01 -2.35
CA GLY A 47 -2.46 -15.80 -2.90
C GLY A 47 -2.57 -14.66 -1.90
N LEU A 48 -3.40 -13.70 -2.27
CA LEU A 48 -3.66 -12.50 -1.50
C LEU A 48 -5.14 -12.16 -1.55
N ARG A 49 -5.79 -12.17 -0.38
CA ARG A 49 -7.15 -11.67 -0.25
C ARG A 49 -7.13 -10.15 -0.23
N CYS A 50 -7.86 -9.57 -1.16
CA CYS A 50 -8.00 -8.14 -1.34
C CYS A 50 -9.45 -7.70 -1.11
N THR A 51 -9.63 -6.40 -0.88
CA THR A 51 -10.95 -5.77 -0.86
C THR A 51 -10.96 -4.54 -1.75
N LYS A 52 -12.10 -4.26 -2.39
CA LYS A 52 -12.26 -3.00 -3.12
C LYS A 52 -12.34 -1.84 -2.14
N MET A 53 -11.69 -0.74 -2.52
CA MET A 53 -11.62 0.48 -1.75
C MET A 53 -12.47 1.56 -2.42
N THR A 54 -13.12 2.38 -1.61
CA THR A 54 -13.82 3.58 -2.04
C THR A 54 -13.29 4.79 -1.28
N LYS A 55 -13.42 5.98 -1.88
CA LYS A 55 -13.01 7.22 -1.24
C LYS A 55 -13.94 7.52 -0.05
N LYS A 56 -13.36 7.96 1.06
CA LYS A 56 -14.11 8.42 2.23
C LYS A 56 -14.88 9.70 1.92
N GLU A 57 -16.05 9.83 2.52
CA GLU A 57 -16.88 11.02 2.42
C GLU A 57 -16.29 12.17 3.24
N LYS A 58 -16.63 13.41 2.85
CA LYS A 58 -16.20 14.60 3.59
C LYS A 58 -16.74 14.55 5.02
N GLY A 59 -15.83 14.57 5.99
CA GLY A 59 -16.17 14.52 7.42
C GLY A 59 -15.85 13.17 8.07
N GLU A 60 -15.65 12.10 7.30
CA GLU A 60 -15.18 10.82 7.85
C GLU A 60 -13.72 10.90 8.27
N GLU A 61 -13.33 10.23 9.35
CA GLU A 61 -11.94 10.28 9.82
C GLU A 61 -10.92 9.92 8.72
N GLY A 62 -9.96 10.81 8.49
CA GLY A 62 -8.92 10.64 7.46
C GLY A 62 -9.33 10.99 6.03
N TRP A 63 -10.55 11.50 5.79
CA TRP A 63 -11.03 11.89 4.44
C TRP A 63 -10.11 12.90 3.73
N ASN A 64 -9.45 13.78 4.49
CA ASN A 64 -8.50 14.80 4.02
C ASN A 64 -7.06 14.48 4.44
N SER A 65 -6.75 13.21 4.74
CA SER A 65 -5.40 12.83 5.15
C SER A 65 -4.36 13.22 4.10
N PRO A 66 -3.18 13.72 4.50
CA PRO A 66 -2.08 13.94 3.57
C PRO A 66 -1.58 12.63 2.94
N ILE A 67 -1.75 11.50 3.63
CA ILE A 67 -1.39 10.17 3.13
C ILE A 67 -2.55 9.64 2.27
N PRO A 68 -2.35 9.47 0.95
CA PRO A 68 -3.39 9.04 0.01
C PRO A 68 -4.23 7.85 0.45
N PHE A 69 -3.58 6.76 0.85
CA PHE A 69 -4.25 5.52 1.26
C PHE A 69 -5.28 5.73 2.38
N LEU A 70 -5.00 6.62 3.33
CA LEU A 70 -5.88 6.87 4.49
C LEU A 70 -7.18 7.61 4.10
N ARG A 71 -7.26 8.15 2.88
CA ARG A 71 -8.47 8.75 2.31
C ARG A 71 -9.46 7.73 1.75
N TYR A 72 -9.09 6.45 1.73
CA TYR A 72 -9.92 5.36 1.21
C TYR A 72 -10.33 4.40 2.33
N LYS A 73 -11.46 3.72 2.14
CA LYS A 73 -11.98 2.68 3.04
C LYS A 73 -12.45 1.48 2.23
N SER A 74 -12.41 0.29 2.82
CA SER A 74 -12.96 -0.91 2.20
C SER A 74 -14.47 -0.76 2.02
N ASN A 75 -15.01 -1.24 0.90
CA ASN A 75 -16.45 -1.34 0.66
C ASN A 75 -17.01 -2.73 1.04
N GLY A 76 -16.18 -3.62 1.59
CA GLY A 76 -16.56 -4.99 1.98
C GLY A 76 -16.56 -6.02 0.85
N GLU A 77 -16.47 -5.60 -0.42
CA GLU A 77 -16.37 -6.51 -1.56
C GLU A 77 -14.95 -7.11 -1.61
N SER A 78 -14.85 -8.40 -1.27
CA SER A 78 -13.59 -9.12 -1.20
C SER A 78 -13.37 -10.00 -2.44
N PHE A 79 -12.11 -10.16 -2.83
CA PHE A 79 -11.69 -11.04 -3.92
C PHE A 79 -10.27 -11.52 -3.68
N ASP A 80 -9.94 -12.69 -4.22
CA ASP A 80 -8.62 -13.30 -4.04
C ASP A 80 -7.80 -13.15 -5.33
N VAL A 81 -6.52 -12.82 -5.19
CA VAL A 81 -5.53 -12.78 -6.28
C VAL A 81 -4.57 -13.95 -6.06
N GLU A 82 -4.54 -14.89 -7.00
CA GLU A 82 -3.64 -16.05 -6.94
C GLU A 82 -2.18 -15.59 -7.10
N ALA A 83 -1.31 -16.08 -6.21
CA ALA A 83 0.11 -15.78 -6.21
C ALA A 83 0.88 -16.82 -5.37
N ASP A 84 2.11 -17.14 -5.77
CA ASP A 84 3.03 -17.98 -5.02
C ASP A 84 4.05 -17.17 -4.20
N MET A 85 4.11 -15.85 -4.44
CA MET A 85 4.99 -14.90 -3.76
C MET A 85 4.29 -13.56 -3.56
N VAL A 86 4.48 -12.97 -2.37
CA VAL A 86 4.01 -11.61 -2.04
C VAL A 86 5.21 -10.75 -1.65
N VAL A 87 5.34 -9.60 -2.31
CA VAL A 87 6.37 -8.60 -2.02
C VAL A 87 5.71 -7.34 -1.47
N ALA A 88 5.94 -7.03 -0.19
CA ALA A 88 5.41 -5.85 0.46
C ALA A 88 6.25 -4.60 0.13
N ALA A 89 5.85 -3.87 -0.90
CA ALA A 89 6.48 -2.61 -1.32
C ALA A 89 5.75 -1.37 -0.77
N ILE A 90 5.40 -1.38 0.52
CA ILE A 90 4.55 -0.35 1.16
C ILE A 90 5.34 0.83 1.77
N GLY A 91 6.62 0.93 1.44
CA GLY A 91 7.56 1.85 2.07
C GLY A 91 8.28 1.23 3.28
N GLN A 92 9.14 2.02 3.90
CA GLN A 92 9.98 1.60 5.03
C GLN A 92 10.05 2.74 6.07
N GLY A 93 10.14 2.36 7.35
CA GLY A 93 10.45 3.26 8.46
C GLY A 93 11.82 2.94 9.05
N THR A 94 12.37 3.87 9.82
CA THR A 94 13.62 3.62 10.56
C THR A 94 13.29 3.18 11.98
N ASP A 95 13.93 2.12 12.45
CA ASP A 95 13.93 1.76 13.88
C ASP A 95 14.89 2.68 14.63
N LEU A 96 14.35 3.48 15.55
CA LEU A 96 15.08 4.50 16.30
C LEU A 96 15.17 4.18 17.80
N ASP A 97 14.74 2.98 18.23
CA ASP A 97 14.62 2.64 19.65
C ASP A 97 15.95 2.72 20.40
N CYS A 98 17.07 2.44 19.71
CA CYS A 98 18.41 2.50 20.29
C CYS A 98 18.98 3.92 20.45
N LEU A 99 18.32 4.95 19.92
CA LEU A 99 18.86 6.31 19.86
C LEU A 99 18.32 7.26 20.93
N GLY A 100 17.38 6.79 21.77
CA GLY A 100 16.87 7.54 22.92
C GLY A 100 16.43 8.96 22.55
N SER A 101 17.00 9.97 23.23
CA SER A 101 16.64 11.38 23.02
C SER A 101 17.10 11.98 21.68
N ALA A 102 17.86 11.25 20.87
CA ALA A 102 18.24 11.66 19.52
C ALA A 102 17.13 11.37 18.48
N SER A 103 16.04 10.71 18.88
CA SER A 103 14.83 10.53 18.06
C SER A 103 13.82 11.67 18.29
N SER A 104 13.04 12.01 17.26
CA SER A 104 11.94 12.97 17.32
C SER A 104 10.80 12.50 16.43
N GLY A 105 9.90 11.69 16.98
CA GLY A 105 8.86 11.02 16.21
C GLY A 105 9.48 9.96 15.28
N PRO A 106 9.05 9.87 14.01
CA PRO A 106 9.61 8.87 13.07
C PRO A 106 10.97 9.26 12.46
N TRP A 107 11.57 10.36 12.92
CA TRP A 107 12.79 10.93 12.34
C TRP A 107 13.87 11.17 13.39
N LEU A 108 15.12 11.29 12.94
CA LEU A 108 16.23 11.76 13.77
C LEU A 108 16.08 13.24 14.09
N LYS A 109 16.45 13.61 15.31
CA LYS A 109 16.64 15.01 15.71
C LYS A 109 18.01 15.47 15.20
N VAL A 110 18.00 16.51 14.37
CA VAL A 110 19.21 17.19 13.90
C VAL A 110 19.23 18.62 14.43
N ASP A 111 20.43 19.14 14.68
CA ASP A 111 20.60 20.56 14.98
C ASP A 111 20.22 21.39 13.76
N ARG A 112 19.70 22.60 14.00
CA ARG A 112 19.39 23.56 12.94
C ARG A 112 20.61 24.39 12.58
#